data_AF-A0A6P1M8Y2-F1
#
_entry.id   AF-A0A6P1M8Y2-F1
#
_cell.length_a   1.000
_cell.length_b   1.000
_cell.length_c   1.000
_cell.angle_alpha   90.00
_cell.angle_beta   90.00
_cell.angle_gamma   90.00
#
_symmetry.space_group_name_H-M   'P 1'
#
loop_
_entity.id
_entity.type
_entity.pdbx_description
1 polymer ?
#
loop_
_entity_poly.entity_id
_entity_poly.type
_entity_poly.pdbx_seq_one_letter_code
_entity_poly.pdbx_strand_id
1 'polypeptide(L)'
;MTCHSCQYSEAILRGDYDGVPWGAMPCATCKLGEDTFYSVYLDTDRPLEPIEHPAFERTKSTVPLAEEMPVEVLSKFVEALMELPPEQRDVVAWRFQGLRYKDIAERQGTSTQLADMRHKMAMRDFPILRALFPEKAAKRQRWRSRRPSWQKSCQ
;
A
#
# COMPACT_ATOMS: atom_id res chain seq x y z
N MET A 1 -35.39 17.00 4.99
CA MET A 1 -34.25 17.58 5.73
C MET A 1 -33.00 16.95 5.15
N THR A 2 -32.01 17.72 4.69
CA THR A 2 -30.74 17.20 4.15
C THR A 2 -29.63 17.39 5.17
N CYS A 3 -28.60 16.54 5.20
CA CYS A 3 -27.56 16.59 6.23
C CYS A 3 -26.84 17.96 6.27
N HIS A 4 -26.66 18.60 5.11
CA HIS A 4 -26.06 19.92 4.97
C HIS A 4 -26.92 21.10 5.45
N SER A 5 -28.21 20.88 5.76
CA SER A 5 -29.11 21.88 6.35
C SER A 5 -29.40 21.59 7.83
N CYS A 6 -28.70 20.63 8.44
CA CYS A 6 -28.87 20.30 9.85
C CYS A 6 -28.31 21.40 10.75
N GLN A 7 -29.07 21.79 11.78
CA GLN A 7 -28.66 22.79 12.78
C GLN A 7 -27.40 22.39 13.56
N TYR A 8 -27.11 21.08 13.66
CA TYR A 8 -25.95 20.54 14.36
C TYR A 8 -24.72 20.32 13.46
N SER A 9 -24.82 20.59 12.15
CA SER A 9 -23.77 20.28 11.18
C SER A 9 -22.46 21.04 11.45
N GLU A 10 -22.53 22.33 11.77
CA GLU A 10 -21.36 23.15 12.07
C GLU A 10 -20.65 22.72 13.37
N ALA A 11 -21.41 22.34 14.40
CA ALA A 11 -20.86 21.86 15.67
C ALA A 11 -20.15 20.49 15.52
N ILE A 12 -20.72 19.60 14.69
CA ILE A 12 -20.09 18.31 14.37
C ILE A 12 -18.80 18.51 13.59
N LEU A 13 -18.79 19.40 12.58
CA LEU A 13 -17.58 19.69 11.79
C LEU A 13 -16.48 20.37 12.61
N ARG A 14 -16.84 21.09 13.67
CA ARG A 14 -15.90 21.69 14.61
C ARG A 14 -15.27 20.66 15.56
N GLY A 15 -15.83 19.45 15.65
CA GLY A 15 -15.37 18.40 16.56
C GLY A 15 -15.94 18.53 17.98
N ASP A 16 -17.03 19.30 18.17
CA ASP A 16 -17.62 19.55 19.50
C ASP A 16 -18.16 18.25 20.16
N TYR A 17 -18.29 17.17 19.39
CA TYR A 17 -18.75 15.86 19.84
C TYR A 17 -17.66 14.76 19.77
N ASP A 18 -16.39 15.14 19.63
CA ASP A 18 -15.29 14.17 19.64
C ASP A 18 -15.23 13.42 20.98
N GLY A 19 -15.33 12.09 20.92
CA GLY A 19 -15.36 11.20 22.09
C GLY A 19 -16.76 10.90 22.63
N VAL A 20 -17.82 11.48 22.07
CA VAL A 20 -19.20 11.15 22.43
C VAL A 20 -19.63 9.85 21.71
N PRO A 21 -20.16 8.84 22.42
CA PRO A 21 -20.65 7.63 21.79
C PRO A 21 -21.82 7.93 20.85
N TRP A 22 -21.89 7.21 19.72
CA TRP A 22 -22.86 7.49 18.65
C TRP A 22 -24.31 7.65 19.15
N GLY A 23 -24.77 6.79 20.06
CA GLY A 23 -26.16 6.85 20.57
C GLY A 23 -26.53 8.14 21.32
N ALA A 24 -25.53 8.92 21.77
CA ALA A 24 -25.72 10.22 22.41
C ALA A 24 -25.50 11.40 21.43
N MET A 25 -25.16 11.12 20.17
CA MET A 25 -25.02 12.14 19.14
C MET A 25 -26.38 12.59 18.62
N PRO A 26 -26.57 13.89 18.31
CA PRO A 26 -27.82 14.39 17.74
C PRO A 26 -28.19 13.70 16.41
N CYS A 27 -27.18 13.26 15.64
CA CYS A 27 -27.38 12.50 14.40
C CYS A 27 -28.02 11.12 14.60
N ALA A 28 -27.88 10.48 15.77
CA ALA A 28 -28.46 9.15 16.00
C ALA A 28 -29.99 9.16 16.06
N THR A 29 -30.59 10.29 16.42
CA THR A 29 -32.05 10.49 16.40
C THR A 29 -32.55 11.13 15.11
N CYS A 30 -31.64 11.46 14.18
CA CYS A 30 -31.99 12.14 12.95
C CYS A 30 -32.72 11.19 12.00
N LYS A 31 -34.04 11.41 11.83
CA LYS A 31 -34.85 10.75 10.80
C LYS A 31 -34.66 11.48 9.46
N LEU A 32 -33.42 11.54 8.99
CA LEU A 32 -33.15 12.06 7.65
C LEU A 32 -33.82 11.10 6.66
N GLY A 33 -34.76 11.58 5.85
CA GLY A 33 -35.22 10.84 4.69
C GLY A 33 -34.06 10.77 3.73
N GLU A 34 -33.40 9.63 3.69
CA GLU A 34 -32.20 9.43 2.89
C GLU A 34 -32.55 9.58 1.41
N ASP A 35 -31.96 10.58 0.76
CA ASP A 35 -31.97 10.69 -0.70
C ASP A 35 -30.94 9.69 -1.23
N THR A 36 -31.34 8.42 -1.23
CA THR A 36 -30.57 7.25 -1.60
C THR A 36 -30.42 7.10 -3.11
N PHE A 37 -30.18 8.21 -3.82
CA PHE A 37 -30.11 8.19 -5.28
C PHE A 37 -29.01 7.25 -5.83
N TYR A 38 -28.02 6.89 -4.98
CA TYR A 38 -26.94 5.96 -5.30
C TYR A 38 -26.75 4.81 -4.29
N SER A 39 -27.60 4.66 -3.27
CA SER A 39 -27.47 3.49 -2.39
C SER A 39 -28.21 2.32 -3.03
N VAL A 40 -27.45 1.31 -3.43
CA VAL A 40 -28.03 0.04 -3.89
C VAL A 40 -28.28 -0.81 -2.65
N TYR A 41 -29.45 -1.45 -2.58
CA TYR A 41 -29.71 -2.47 -1.55
C TYR A 41 -28.64 -3.56 -1.65
N LEU A 42 -28.09 -3.96 -0.51
CA LEU A 42 -27.18 -5.09 -0.44
C LEU A 42 -27.98 -6.36 -0.77
N ASP A 43 -27.89 -6.80 -2.03
CA ASP A 43 -28.52 -8.01 -2.52
C ASP A 43 -27.73 -9.22 -2.02
N THR A 44 -28.16 -9.81 -0.91
CA THR A 44 -27.55 -11.02 -0.32
C THR A 44 -27.96 -12.30 -1.05
N ASP A 45 -28.95 -12.22 -1.93
CA ASP A 45 -29.52 -13.39 -2.63
C ASP A 45 -28.84 -13.62 -4.00
N ARG A 46 -28.08 -12.65 -4.49
CA ARG A 46 -27.21 -12.82 -5.67
C ARG A 46 -25.85 -13.40 -5.27
N PRO A 47 -25.43 -14.53 -5.87
CA PRO A 47 -24.03 -14.95 -5.83
C PRO A 47 -23.16 -13.83 -6.40
N LEU A 48 -22.07 -13.48 -5.71
CA LEU A 48 -21.08 -12.53 -6.23
C LEU A 48 -20.58 -13.05 -7.57
N GLU A 49 -20.96 -12.39 -8.67
CA GLU A 49 -20.36 -12.70 -9.96
C GLU A 49 -18.87 -12.35 -9.88
N PRO A 50 -17.97 -13.27 -10.29
CA PRO A 50 -16.55 -12.99 -10.28
C PRO A 50 -16.30 -11.77 -11.16
N ILE A 51 -15.84 -10.68 -10.56
CA ILE A 51 -15.43 -9.51 -11.33
C ILE A 51 -14.15 -9.92 -12.08
N GLU A 52 -14.29 -10.26 -13.36
CA GLU A 52 -13.20 -10.53 -14.29
C GLU A 52 -12.49 -9.22 -14.65
N HIS A 53 -12.00 -8.49 -13.66
CA HIS A 53 -11.08 -7.40 -13.91
C HIS A 53 -9.67 -7.99 -14.12
N PRO A 54 -8.97 -7.65 -15.22
CA PRO A 54 -7.61 -8.13 -15.47
C PRO A 54 -6.60 -7.69 -14.38
N ALA A 55 -6.96 -6.68 -13.58
CA ALA A 55 -6.20 -6.28 -12.40
C ALA A 55 -6.31 -7.29 -11.24
N PHE A 56 -7.45 -7.98 -11.12
CA PHE A 56 -7.75 -8.90 -10.02
C PHE A 56 -7.17 -10.31 -10.25
N GLU A 57 -7.05 -10.74 -11.51
CA GLU A 57 -6.38 -12.00 -11.86
C GLU A 57 -4.89 -12.01 -11.51
N ARG A 58 -4.22 -10.85 -11.59
CA ARG A 58 -2.82 -10.72 -11.16
C ARG A 58 -2.60 -10.88 -9.66
N THR A 59 -3.65 -10.68 -8.86
CA THR A 59 -3.62 -10.79 -7.40
C THR A 59 -4.15 -12.12 -6.87
N LYS A 60 -4.67 -13.00 -7.74
CA LYS A 60 -5.02 -14.37 -7.37
C LYS A 60 -3.73 -15.18 -7.16
N SER A 61 -3.09 -14.99 -6.01
CA SER A 61 -2.06 -15.90 -5.53
C SER A 61 -2.74 -17.24 -5.22
N THR A 62 -2.27 -18.33 -5.85
CA THR A 62 -2.71 -19.70 -5.54
C THR A 62 -2.00 -20.27 -4.31
N VAL A 63 -1.14 -19.47 -3.68
CA VAL A 63 -0.35 -19.86 -2.52
C VAL A 63 -1.11 -19.43 -1.26
N PRO A 64 -1.27 -20.30 -0.26
CA PRO A 64 -1.94 -19.92 0.99
C PRO A 64 -1.22 -18.72 1.62
N LEU A 65 -1.98 -17.66 1.91
CA LEU A 65 -1.49 -16.38 2.44
C LEU A 65 -0.62 -16.54 3.71
N ALA A 66 -0.85 -17.60 4.49
CA ALA A 66 -0.10 -17.95 5.69
C ALA A 66 1.35 -18.38 5.39
N GLU A 67 1.65 -18.83 4.18
CA GLU A 67 2.98 -19.27 3.75
C GLU A 67 3.79 -18.12 3.12
N GLU A 68 3.13 -17.06 2.64
CA GLU A 68 3.78 -15.99 1.88
C GLU A 68 4.35 -14.85 2.74
N MET A 69 3.83 -14.56 3.94
CA MET A 69 4.51 -13.68 4.91
C MET A 69 3.96 -13.90 6.34
N PRO A 70 4.77 -14.39 7.31
CA PRO A 70 4.40 -14.38 8.72
C PRO A 70 4.03 -12.94 9.14
N VAL A 71 2.97 -12.77 9.93
CA VAL A 71 2.48 -11.45 10.40
C VAL A 71 3.60 -10.61 11.04
N GLU A 72 4.57 -11.27 11.70
CA GLU A 72 5.76 -10.63 12.26
C GLU A 72 6.72 -10.02 11.23
N VAL A 73 6.76 -10.57 10.02
CA VAL A 73 7.55 -10.02 8.90
C VAL A 73 6.85 -8.79 8.34
N LEU A 74 5.51 -8.81 8.30
CA LEU A 74 4.71 -7.67 7.86
C LEU A 74 4.82 -6.47 8.82
N SER A 75 4.80 -6.70 10.14
CA SER A 75 4.95 -5.61 11.12
C SER A 75 6.32 -4.94 11.00
N LYS A 76 7.40 -5.74 11.00
CA LYS A 76 8.78 -5.24 10.80
C LYS A 76 8.97 -4.55 9.45
N PHE A 77 8.23 -5.00 8.44
CA PHE A 77 8.21 -4.37 7.12
C PHE A 77 7.56 -2.98 7.16
N VAL A 78 6.39 -2.85 7.78
CA VAL A 78 5.68 -1.58 7.90
C VAL A 78 6.49 -0.58 8.73
N GLU A 79 7.09 -1.03 9.83
CA GLU A 79 8.01 -0.22 10.64
C GLU A 79 9.17 0.31 9.80
N ALA A 80 9.88 -0.58 9.09
CA ALA A 80 10.99 -0.20 8.22
C ALA A 80 10.57 0.78 7.09
N LEU A 81 9.36 0.64 6.55
CA LEU A 81 8.85 1.54 5.51
C LEU A 81 8.52 2.93 6.06
N MET A 82 8.06 3.00 7.30
CA MET A 82 7.71 4.26 7.98
C MET A 82 8.94 5.01 8.52
N GLU A 83 10.02 4.30 8.84
CA GLU A 83 11.29 4.91 9.24
C GLU A 83 12.08 5.51 8.07
N LEU A 84 11.77 5.11 6.83
CA LEU A 84 12.45 5.64 5.65
C LEU A 84 12.11 7.12 5.40
N PRO A 85 13.10 7.93 4.95
CA PRO A 85 12.81 9.25 4.40
C PRO A 85 11.78 9.17 3.27
N PRO A 86 10.87 10.15 3.13
CA PRO A 86 9.76 10.08 2.19
C PRO A 86 10.23 9.86 0.74
N GLU A 87 11.32 10.52 0.36
CA GLU A 87 11.92 10.37 -0.97
C GLU A 87 12.38 8.93 -1.26
N GLN A 88 12.90 8.22 -0.26
CA GLN A 88 13.33 6.83 -0.40
C GLN A 88 12.14 5.87 -0.36
N ARG A 89 11.19 6.15 0.53
CA ARG A 89 9.94 5.39 0.65
C ARG A 89 9.19 5.35 -0.67
N ASP A 90 9.05 6.50 -1.33
CA ASP A 90 8.32 6.62 -2.60
C ASP A 90 9.03 5.85 -3.72
N VAL A 91 10.38 5.90 -3.76
CA VAL A 91 11.17 5.08 -4.69
C VAL A 91 10.93 3.59 -4.48
N VAL A 92 10.92 3.12 -3.23
CA VAL A 92 10.68 1.70 -2.91
C VAL A 92 9.25 1.31 -3.31
N ALA A 93 8.25 2.11 -2.95
CA ALA A 93 6.84 1.85 -3.26
C ALA A 93 6.58 1.80 -4.77
N TRP A 94 7.05 2.77 -5.55
CA TRP A 94 6.87 2.78 -7.00
C TRP A 94 7.67 1.68 -7.69
N ARG A 95 8.84 1.33 -7.14
CA ARG A 95 9.60 0.21 -7.67
C ARG A 95 8.90 -1.13 -7.41
N PHE A 96 8.21 -1.27 -6.28
CA PHE A 96 7.36 -2.43 -5.97
C PHE A 96 6.18 -2.53 -6.94
N GLN A 97 5.55 -1.40 -7.28
CA GLN A 97 4.51 -1.31 -8.32
C GLN A 97 5.03 -1.57 -9.76
N GLY A 98 6.34 -1.69 -9.94
CA GLY A 98 6.97 -2.05 -11.22
C GLY A 98 7.50 -0.88 -12.05
N LEU A 99 7.39 0.37 -11.59
CA LEU A 99 7.86 1.56 -12.33
C LEU A 99 9.37 1.52 -12.56
N ARG A 100 9.84 1.98 -13.73
CA ARG A 100 11.27 2.05 -14.03
C ARG A 100 11.90 3.23 -13.29
N TYR A 101 13.21 3.16 -13.05
CA TYR A 101 13.92 4.26 -12.38
C TYR A 101 13.86 5.59 -13.14
N LYS A 102 13.69 5.53 -14.47
CA LYS A 102 13.48 6.72 -15.29
C LYS A 102 12.17 7.42 -14.92
N ASP A 103 11.08 6.67 -14.92
CA ASP A 103 9.73 7.18 -14.60
C ASP A 103 9.64 7.66 -13.14
N ILE A 104 10.33 6.97 -12.22
CA ILE A 104 10.44 7.39 -10.80
C ILE A 104 11.20 8.71 -10.69
N ALA A 105 12.32 8.85 -11.38
CA ALA A 105 13.14 10.05 -11.34
C ALA A 105 12.39 11.26 -11.93
N GLU A 106 11.66 11.06 -13.05
CA GLU A 106 10.77 12.07 -13.63
C GLU A 106 9.70 12.53 -12.63
N ARG A 107 9.07 11.60 -11.90
CA ARG A 107 8.06 11.93 -10.87
C ARG A 107 8.62 12.69 -9.67
N GLN A 108 9.86 12.42 -9.27
CA GLN A 108 10.49 13.13 -8.15
C GLN A 108 11.21 14.42 -8.61
N GLY A 109 11.29 14.70 -9.91
CA GLY A 109 12.10 15.79 -10.43
C GLY A 109 13.61 15.59 -10.16
N THR A 110 14.08 14.34 -10.18
CA THR A 110 15.47 13.97 -9.86
C THR A 110 16.16 13.20 -10.99
N SER A 111 17.44 12.84 -10.81
CA SER A 111 18.16 12.01 -11.77
C SER A 111 17.88 10.52 -11.56
N THR A 112 17.96 9.74 -12.64
CA THR A 112 17.79 8.29 -12.61
C THR A 112 18.80 7.59 -11.69
N GLN A 113 20.01 8.13 -11.61
CA GLN A 113 21.07 7.65 -10.72
C GLN A 113 20.71 7.87 -9.24
N LEU A 114 20.11 9.02 -8.91
CA LEU A 114 19.69 9.31 -7.55
C LEU A 114 18.56 8.38 -7.11
N ALA A 115 17.59 8.10 -7.98
CA ALA A 115 16.53 7.13 -7.71
C ALA A 115 17.08 5.72 -7.45
N ASP A 116 18.03 5.23 -8.27
CA ASP A 116 18.66 3.92 -8.03
C ASP A 116 19.52 3.91 -6.75
N MET A 117 20.22 5.01 -6.45
CA MET A 117 20.99 5.15 -5.20
C MET A 117 20.08 5.11 -3.98
N ARG A 118 19.00 5.89 -3.96
CA ARG A 118 18.00 5.91 -2.87
C ARG A 118 17.42 4.52 -2.64
N HIS A 119 17.06 3.80 -3.72
CA HIS A 119 16.60 2.42 -3.62
C HIS A 119 17.65 1.48 -3.01
N LYS A 120 18.93 1.62 -3.41
CA LYS A 120 20.02 0.80 -2.84
C LYS A 120 20.29 1.10 -1.37
N MET A 121 20.21 2.37 -0.95
CA MET A 121 20.36 2.79 0.43
C MET A 121 19.24 2.20 1.29
N ALA A 122 17.98 2.32 0.87
CA ALA A 122 16.86 1.70 1.56
C ALA A 122 17.05 0.18 1.75
N MET A 123 17.53 -0.53 0.72
CA MET A 123 17.82 -1.98 0.78
C MET A 123 19.07 -2.36 1.58
N ARG A 124 19.94 -1.39 1.90
CA ARG A 124 21.12 -1.56 2.76
C ARG A 124 20.70 -1.36 4.21
N ASP A 125 19.98 -0.29 4.48
CA ASP A 125 19.60 0.15 5.82
C ASP A 125 18.49 -0.77 6.37
N PHE A 126 17.58 -1.22 5.51
CA PHE A 126 16.51 -2.16 5.85
C PHE A 126 16.53 -3.41 4.96
N PRO A 127 17.36 -4.43 5.28
CA PRO A 127 17.49 -5.63 4.47
C PRO A 127 16.19 -6.42 4.28
N ILE A 128 15.24 -6.30 5.21
CA ILE A 128 13.94 -6.97 5.17
C ILE A 128 13.13 -6.56 3.93
N LEU A 129 13.32 -5.33 3.43
CA LEU A 129 12.65 -4.83 2.22
C LEU A 129 13.01 -5.61 0.95
N ARG A 130 14.11 -6.38 0.96
CA ARG A 130 14.51 -7.22 -0.19
C ARG A 130 13.51 -8.33 -0.46
N ALA A 131 12.77 -8.77 0.56
CA ALA A 131 11.73 -9.79 0.42
C ALA A 131 10.60 -9.35 -0.54
N LEU A 132 10.33 -8.04 -0.64
CA LEU A 132 9.35 -7.49 -1.58
C LEU A 132 9.74 -7.65 -3.06
N PHE A 133 11.01 -7.92 -3.35
CA PHE A 133 11.53 -7.97 -4.71
C PHE A 133 12.07 -9.37 -5.04
N PRO A 134 11.24 -10.42 -4.94
CA PRO A 134 11.69 -11.81 -5.09
C PRO A 134 12.31 -12.07 -6.46
N GLU A 135 11.75 -11.49 -7.53
CA GLU A 135 12.33 -11.60 -8.87
C GLU A 135 13.71 -10.95 -8.99
N LYS A 136 13.93 -9.76 -8.41
CA LYS A 136 15.25 -9.11 -8.41
C LYS A 136 16.24 -9.91 -7.56
N ALA A 137 15.82 -10.44 -6.42
CA ALA A 137 16.65 -11.27 -5.55
C ALA A 137 17.08 -12.57 -6.28
N ALA A 138 16.12 -13.28 -6.87
CA ALA A 138 16.36 -14.51 -7.62
C ALA A 138 17.23 -14.28 -8.87
N LYS A 139 17.03 -13.17 -9.59
CA LYS A 139 17.90 -12.81 -10.72
C LYS A 139 19.32 -12.52 -10.26
N ARG A 140 19.51 -11.77 -9.16
CA ARG A 140 20.83 -11.45 -8.63
C ARG A 140 21.58 -12.68 -8.11
N GLN A 141 20.87 -13.62 -7.48
CA GLN A 141 21.44 -14.88 -7.01
C GLN A 141 21.90 -15.74 -8.17
N ARG A 142 21.09 -15.89 -9.23
CA ARG A 142 21.46 -16.57 -10.48
C ARG A 142 22.69 -15.95 -11.16
N TRP A 143 22.82 -14.64 -11.11
CA TRP A 143 24.01 -13.94 -11.64
C TRP A 143 25.25 -14.18 -10.77
N ARG A 144 25.11 -14.22 -9.44
CA ARG A 144 26.22 -14.51 -8.52
C ARG A 144 26.68 -15.97 -8.59
N SER A 145 25.76 -16.92 -8.76
CA SER A 145 26.09 -18.34 -8.94
C SER A 145 26.74 -18.63 -10.29
N ARG A 146 26.46 -17.81 -11.31
CA ARG A 146 27.12 -17.86 -12.63
C ARG A 146 28.48 -17.17 -12.69
N ARG A 147 28.93 -16.46 -11.65
CA ARG A 147 30.27 -15.86 -11.64
C ARG A 147 31.33 -16.95 -11.43
N PRO A 148 32.32 -17.10 -12.34
CA PRO A 148 33.42 -18.03 -12.15
C PRO A 148 34.16 -17.75 -10.84
N SER A 149 34.52 -18.80 -10.11
CA SER A 149 35.20 -18.76 -8.82
C SER A 149 36.53 -17.97 -8.83
N TRP A 150 37.15 -17.79 -10.00
CA TRP A 150 38.40 -17.04 -10.19
C TRP A 150 38.28 -15.52 -10.03
N GLN A 151 37.07 -14.95 -9.94
CA GLN A 151 36.88 -13.52 -9.62
C GLN A 151 36.79 -13.22 -8.11
N LYS A 152 36.84 -14.25 -7.25
CA LYS A 152 36.77 -14.07 -5.78
C LYS A 152 38.12 -13.78 -5.12
N SER A 153 39.22 -13.85 -5.87
CA SER A 153 40.60 -13.73 -5.36
C SER A 153 41.27 -12.36 -5.60
N CYS A 154 40.54 -11.37 -6.12
CA CYS A 154 41.05 -10.01 -6.31
C CYS A 154 40.12 -8.98 -5.65
N GLN A 155 39.97 -9.06 -4.33
CA GLN A 155 39.57 -7.95 -3.47
C GLN A 155 40.36 -8.02 -2.17
#